data_AF-A0A925RQE5-F1
#
_entry.id   AF-A0A925RQE5-F1
#
_cell.length_a   1.000
_cell.length_b   1.000
_cell.length_c   1.000
_cell.angle_alpha   90.00
_cell.angle_beta   90.00
_cell.angle_gamma   90.00
#
_symmetry.space_group_name_H-M   'P 1'
#
loop_
_entity.id
_entity.type
_entity.pdbx_description
1 polymer ?
#
loop_
_entity_poly.entity_id
_entity_poly.type
_entity_poly.pdbx_seq_one_letter_code
_entity_poly.pdbx_strand_id
1 'polypeptide(L)'
;MHGDPHILKDFDQLIASMKGEVLSMAARARHNLERAIGALMDRNLEQANSVIADDDDVDEQERLIDQLGMDILVRYHPMATDLRLVVSSMKISMNLERISDHATNIAKRAKKIMATSELQDVNLIEPLYTLADHLLRDAVSSYSDGNGTL
;
A
#
# COMPACT_ATOMS: atom_id res chain seq x y z
N MET A 1 -28.00 25.24 -8.94
CA MET A 1 -26.62 25.70 -9.19
C MET A 1 -26.05 24.81 -10.28
N HIS A 2 -25.77 25.36 -11.47
CA HIS A 2 -25.10 24.63 -12.54
C HIS A 2 -23.61 24.64 -12.22
N GLY A 3 -23.04 23.49 -11.83
CA GLY A 3 -21.59 23.37 -11.68
C GLY A 3 -20.93 23.57 -13.03
N ASP A 4 -19.86 24.37 -13.07
CA ASP A 4 -19.08 24.62 -14.29
C ASP A 4 -18.52 23.27 -14.80
N PRO A 5 -18.77 22.86 -16.06
CA PRO A 5 -18.35 21.56 -16.58
C PRO A 5 -16.85 21.28 -16.42
N HIS A 6 -16.03 22.32 -16.36
CA HIS A 6 -14.60 22.22 -16.10
C HIS A 6 -14.29 21.76 -14.66
N ILE A 7 -15.00 22.29 -13.67
CA ILE A 7 -14.78 21.97 -12.25
C ILE A 7 -15.10 20.51 -11.94
N LEU A 8 -16.18 19.97 -12.52
CA LEU A 8 -16.56 18.56 -12.35
C LEU A 8 -15.54 17.62 -12.98
N LYS A 9 -15.05 17.96 -14.19
CA LYS A 9 -14.05 17.16 -14.88
C LYS A 9 -12.71 17.12 -14.13
N ASP A 10 -12.30 18.24 -13.55
CA ASP A 10 -11.07 18.32 -12.76
C ASP A 10 -11.19 17.54 -11.43
N PHE A 11 -12.38 17.54 -10.82
CA PHE A 11 -12.67 16.71 -9.64
C PHE A 11 -12.57 15.22 -9.95
N ASP A 12 -13.23 14.75 -11.01
CA ASP A 12 -13.21 13.33 -11.41
C ASP A 12 -11.78 12.87 -11.74
N GLN A 13 -10.97 13.73 -12.35
CA GLN A 13 -9.56 13.45 -12.64
C GLN A 13 -8.72 13.31 -11.37
N LEU A 14 -8.95 14.16 -10.35
CA LEU A 14 -8.25 14.06 -9.07
C LEU A 14 -8.64 12.77 -8.33
N ILE A 15 -9.92 12.41 -8.31
CA ILE A 15 -10.39 11.15 -7.72
C ILE A 15 -9.76 9.94 -8.44
N ALA A 16 -9.76 9.96 -9.78
CA ALA A 16 -9.14 8.89 -10.56
C ALA A 16 -7.62 8.78 -10.30
N SER A 17 -6.93 9.92 -10.20
CA SER A 17 -5.49 9.98 -9.90
C SER A 17 -5.21 9.43 -8.50
N MET A 18 -5.94 9.88 -7.49
CA MET A 18 -5.82 9.39 -6.11
C MET A 18 -6.05 7.87 -6.02
N LYS A 19 -7.08 7.35 -6.69
CA LYS A 19 -7.34 5.90 -6.74
C LYS A 19 -6.19 5.15 -7.43
N GLY A 20 -5.66 5.70 -8.52
CA GLY A 20 -4.50 5.16 -9.22
C GLY A 20 -3.27 5.07 -8.31
N GLU A 21 -3.00 6.12 -7.53
CA GLU A 21 -1.91 6.12 -6.55
C GLU A 21 -2.10 5.07 -5.45
N VAL A 22 -3.29 4.95 -4.87
CA VAL A 22 -3.56 3.91 -3.86
C VAL A 22 -3.32 2.50 -4.42
N LEU A 23 -3.78 2.21 -5.64
CA LEU A 23 -3.59 0.90 -6.26
C LEU A 23 -2.12 0.62 -6.61
N SER A 24 -1.40 1.64 -7.06
CA SER A 24 0.05 1.58 -7.31
C SER A 24 0.82 1.32 -6.01
N MET A 25 0.51 2.04 -4.94
CA MET A 25 1.10 1.86 -3.61
C MET A 25 0.82 0.46 -3.06
N ALA A 26 -0.40 -0.06 -3.28
CA ALA A 26 -0.75 -1.41 -2.86
C ALA A 26 0.08 -2.49 -3.58
N ALA A 27 0.34 -2.31 -4.88
CA ALA A 27 1.20 -3.21 -5.64
C ALA A 27 2.65 -3.17 -5.10
N ARG A 28 3.17 -1.98 -4.77
CA ARG A 28 4.51 -1.82 -4.17
C ARG A 28 4.61 -2.46 -2.79
N ALA A 29 3.66 -2.18 -1.89
CA ALA A 29 3.63 -2.75 -0.54
C ALA A 29 3.60 -4.29 -0.58
N ARG A 30 2.78 -4.87 -1.48
CA ARG A 30 2.73 -6.32 -1.71
C ARG A 30 4.06 -6.86 -2.25
N HIS A 31 4.67 -6.17 -3.21
CA HIS A 31 5.97 -6.56 -3.77
C HIS A 31 7.08 -6.54 -2.72
N ASN A 32 7.11 -5.52 -1.87
CA ASN A 32 8.05 -5.41 -0.76
C ASN A 32 7.87 -6.58 0.22
N LEU A 33 6.61 -6.94 0.55
CA LEU A 33 6.31 -8.07 1.40
C LEU A 33 6.79 -9.40 0.80
N GLU A 34 6.49 -9.65 -0.48
CA GLU A 34 6.94 -10.86 -1.19
C GLU A 34 8.47 -10.99 -1.17
N ARG A 35 9.19 -9.91 -1.48
CA ARG A 35 10.65 -9.90 -1.47
C ARG A 35 11.25 -10.01 -0.09
N ALA A 36 10.62 -9.46 0.94
CA ALA A 36 11.08 -9.60 2.31
C ALA A 36 10.99 -11.06 2.80
N ILE A 37 9.92 -11.75 2.40
CA ILE A 37 9.74 -13.18 2.70
C ILE A 37 10.72 -14.04 1.90
N GLY A 38 10.89 -13.77 0.59
CA GLY A 38 11.92 -14.42 -0.22
C GLY A 38 13.33 -14.22 0.34
N ALA A 39 13.66 -13.01 0.78
CA ALA A 39 14.93 -12.71 1.42
C ALA A 39 15.16 -13.53 2.70
N LEU A 40 14.10 -13.76 3.48
CA LEU A 40 14.15 -14.53 4.71
C LEU A 40 14.27 -16.04 4.45
N MET A 41 13.45 -16.58 3.54
CA MET A 41 13.41 -18.02 3.23
C MET A 41 14.65 -18.47 2.44
N ASP A 42 15.01 -17.73 1.40
CA ASP A 42 16.10 -18.10 0.48
C ASP A 42 17.45 -17.56 0.92
N ARG A 43 17.50 -16.83 2.05
CA ARG A 43 18.70 -16.12 2.52
C ARG A 43 19.26 -15.23 1.41
N ASN A 44 18.39 -14.43 0.79
CA ASN A 44 18.74 -13.56 -0.33
C ASN A 44 19.01 -12.12 0.14
N LEU A 45 20.30 -11.75 0.21
CA LEU A 45 20.73 -10.44 0.69
C LEU A 45 20.33 -9.30 -0.27
N GLU A 46 20.28 -9.57 -1.58
CA GLU A 46 19.93 -8.58 -2.59
C GLU A 46 18.46 -8.18 -2.46
N GLN A 47 17.57 -9.16 -2.30
CA GLN A 47 16.15 -8.91 -2.03
C GLN A 47 15.97 -8.12 -0.73
N ALA A 48 16.65 -8.47 0.35
CA ALA A 48 16.56 -7.72 1.60
C ALA A 48 17.01 -6.26 1.46
N ASN A 49 18.10 -6.01 0.73
CA ASN A 49 18.60 -4.66 0.53
C ASN A 49 17.66 -3.82 -0.33
N SER A 50 17.06 -4.40 -1.37
CA SER A 50 16.10 -3.67 -2.21
C SER A 50 14.88 -3.26 -1.41
N VAL A 51 14.26 -4.17 -0.63
CA VAL A 51 13.08 -3.82 0.18
C VAL A 51 13.37 -2.64 1.12
N ILE A 52 14.56 -2.62 1.73
CA ILE A 52 14.97 -1.52 2.63
C ILE A 52 15.17 -0.21 1.85
N ALA A 53 15.64 -0.27 0.61
CA ALA A 53 15.82 0.92 -0.23
C ALA A 53 14.49 1.42 -0.83
N ASP A 54 13.55 0.52 -1.08
CA ASP A 54 12.24 0.80 -1.68
C ASP A 54 11.23 1.37 -0.64
N ASP A 55 11.61 1.50 0.63
CA ASP A 55 10.77 1.99 1.74
C ASP A 55 10.43 3.49 1.60
N ASP A 56 11.44 4.31 1.28
CA ASP A 56 11.30 5.77 1.11
C ASP A 56 10.31 6.13 -0.02
N ASP A 57 10.25 5.29 -1.05
CA ASP A 57 9.34 5.44 -2.19
C ASP A 57 7.88 5.25 -1.78
N VAL A 58 7.60 4.32 -0.86
CA VAL A 58 6.24 4.07 -0.35
C VAL A 58 5.79 5.20 0.57
N ASP A 59 6.71 5.68 1.43
CA ASP A 59 6.51 6.84 2.28
C ASP A 59 6.12 8.09 1.47
N GLU A 60 6.83 8.35 0.37
CA GLU A 60 6.54 9.51 -0.47
C GLU A 60 5.20 9.37 -1.20
N GLN A 61 4.84 8.15 -1.61
CA GLN A 61 3.57 7.89 -2.24
C GLN A 61 2.39 8.06 -1.27
N GLU A 62 2.57 7.70 0.01
CA GLU A 62 1.59 7.96 1.06
C GLU A 62 1.32 9.45 1.22
N ARG A 63 2.38 10.26 1.31
CA ARG A 63 2.29 11.73 1.39
C ARG A 63 1.60 12.34 0.18
N LEU A 64 1.86 11.82 -1.02
CA LEU A 64 1.20 12.26 -2.24
C LEU A 64 -0.31 11.98 -2.18
N ILE A 65 -0.72 10.79 -1.74
CA ILE A 65 -2.14 10.42 -1.60
C ILE A 65 -2.83 11.33 -0.58
N ASP A 66 -2.17 11.61 0.54
CA ASP A 66 -2.67 12.52 1.56
C ASP A 66 -2.81 13.95 1.05
N GLN A 67 -1.84 14.44 0.28
CA GLN A 67 -1.91 15.75 -0.36
C GLN A 67 -3.07 15.84 -1.35
N LEU A 68 -3.23 14.84 -2.22
CA LEU A 68 -4.36 14.76 -3.16
C LEU A 68 -5.70 14.73 -2.43
N GLY A 69 -5.80 13.94 -1.35
CA GLY A 69 -6.99 13.89 -0.51
C GLY A 69 -7.33 15.24 0.09
N MET A 70 -6.36 15.93 0.68
CA MET A 70 -6.54 17.26 1.26
C MET A 70 -6.94 18.30 0.21
N ASP A 71 -6.32 18.29 -0.97
CA ASP A 71 -6.67 19.18 -2.07
C ASP A 71 -8.12 18.99 -2.51
N ILE A 72 -8.59 17.74 -2.59
CA ILE A 72 -9.98 17.42 -2.92
C ILE A 72 -10.93 17.95 -1.85
N LEU A 73 -10.64 17.69 -0.56
CA LEU A 73 -11.47 18.11 0.56
C LEU A 73 -11.62 19.62 0.62
N VAL A 74 -10.52 20.36 0.47
CA VAL A 74 -10.48 21.83 0.57
C VAL A 74 -11.12 22.49 -0.65
N ARG A 75 -10.90 21.95 -1.86
CA ARG A 75 -11.36 22.62 -3.10
C ARG A 75 -12.82 22.33 -3.41
N TYR A 76 -13.29 21.10 -3.18
CA TYR A 76 -14.59 20.65 -3.69
C TYR A 76 -15.62 20.36 -2.60
N HIS A 77 -15.21 20.25 -1.33
CA HIS A 77 -16.11 19.97 -0.21
C HIS A 77 -17.06 18.78 -0.48
N PRO A 78 -16.53 17.60 -0.85
CA PRO A 78 -17.33 16.46 -1.26
C PRO A 78 -18.27 15.99 -0.15
N MET A 79 -19.37 15.35 -0.53
CA MET A 79 -20.42 14.89 0.39
C MET A 79 -20.62 13.37 0.29
N ALA A 80 -21.12 12.77 1.36
CA ALA A 80 -21.55 11.36 1.42
C ALA A 80 -20.54 10.36 0.80
N THR A 81 -20.85 9.81 -0.37
CA THR A 81 -20.06 8.79 -1.06
C THR A 81 -18.67 9.28 -1.43
N ASP A 82 -18.56 10.49 -1.96
CA ASP A 82 -17.28 11.05 -2.42
C ASP A 82 -16.35 11.35 -1.24
N LEU A 83 -16.91 11.92 -0.17
CA LEU A 83 -16.17 12.15 1.07
C LEU A 83 -15.65 10.83 1.66
N ARG A 84 -16.50 9.79 1.65
CA ARG A 84 -16.11 8.46 2.12
C ARG A 84 -14.99 7.87 1.28
N LEU A 85 -15.06 8.00 -0.05
CA LEU A 85 -14.01 7.51 -0.94
C LEU A 85 -12.67 8.19 -0.63
N VAL A 86 -12.65 9.52 -0.52
CA VAL A 86 -11.42 10.28 -0.22
C VAL A 86 -10.83 9.88 1.13
N VAL A 87 -11.63 9.92 2.20
CA VAL A 87 -11.14 9.59 3.55
C VAL A 87 -10.72 8.13 3.66
N SER A 88 -11.45 7.20 3.04
CA SER A 88 -11.04 5.79 3.01
C SER A 88 -9.74 5.59 2.24
N SER A 89 -9.52 6.32 1.14
CA SER A 89 -8.30 6.23 0.34
C SER A 89 -7.07 6.67 1.14
N MET A 90 -7.16 7.78 1.88
CA MET A 90 -6.09 8.23 2.80
C MET A 90 -5.83 7.23 3.93
N LYS A 91 -6.89 6.65 4.51
CA LYS A 91 -6.71 5.62 5.55
C LYS A 91 -6.10 4.33 5.01
N ILE A 92 -6.42 3.97 3.77
CA ILE A 92 -5.86 2.79 3.12
C ILE A 92 -4.38 3.02 2.84
N SER A 93 -3.96 4.19 2.31
CA SER A 93 -2.55 4.49 2.09
C SER A 93 -1.73 4.39 3.38
N MET A 94 -2.21 4.93 4.49
CA MET A 94 -1.57 4.76 5.80
C MET A 94 -1.43 3.29 6.21
N ASN A 95 -2.41 2.42 5.91
CA ASN A 95 -2.28 0.99 6.21
C ASN A 95 -1.29 0.28 5.25
N LEU A 96 -1.20 0.72 4.00
CA LEU A 96 -0.26 0.18 3.02
C LEU A 96 1.19 0.54 3.36
N GLU A 97 1.44 1.76 3.84
CA GLU A 97 2.75 2.19 4.37
C GLU A 97 3.18 1.25 5.50
N ARG A 98 2.31 1.02 6.49
CA ARG A 98 2.60 0.11 7.61
C ARG A 98 2.91 -1.32 7.15
N ILE A 99 2.27 -1.81 6.10
CA ILE A 99 2.59 -3.12 5.50
C ILE A 99 4.01 -3.10 4.91
N SER A 100 4.38 -2.02 4.23
CA SER A 100 5.73 -1.85 3.70
C SER A 100 6.78 -1.75 4.82
N ASP A 101 6.54 -0.97 5.87
CA ASP A 101 7.45 -0.92 7.04
C ASP A 101 7.61 -2.31 7.67
N HIS A 102 6.54 -3.09 7.79
CA HIS A 102 6.62 -4.46 8.27
C HIS A 102 7.47 -5.35 7.36
N ALA A 103 7.35 -5.20 6.03
CA ALA A 103 8.22 -5.88 5.07
C ALA A 103 9.69 -5.47 5.24
N THR A 104 9.96 -4.17 5.38
CA THR A 104 11.30 -3.62 5.66
C THR A 104 11.87 -4.19 6.96
N ASN A 105 11.07 -4.33 8.00
CA ASN A 105 11.48 -4.94 9.26
C ASN A 105 11.78 -6.43 9.13
N ILE A 106 11.01 -7.17 8.32
CA ILE A 106 11.29 -8.57 7.97
C ILE A 106 12.64 -8.65 7.22
N ALA A 107 12.86 -7.82 6.21
CA ALA A 107 14.11 -7.78 5.45
C ALA A 107 15.33 -7.45 6.33
N LYS A 108 15.21 -6.47 7.24
CA LYS A 108 16.25 -6.15 8.24
C LYS A 108 16.55 -7.34 9.15
N ARG A 109 15.53 -8.13 9.55
CA ARG A 109 15.70 -9.36 10.35
C ARG A 109 16.32 -10.49 9.54
N ALA A 110 15.91 -10.69 8.29
CA ALA A 110 16.50 -11.66 7.37
C ALA A 110 18.01 -11.47 7.28
N LYS A 111 18.49 -10.23 7.04
CA LYS A 111 19.92 -9.90 7.02
C LYS A 111 20.67 -10.33 8.29
N LYS A 112 20.05 -10.18 9.46
CA LYS A 112 20.66 -10.58 10.74
C LYS A 112 20.72 -12.11 10.90
N ILE A 113 19.66 -12.82 10.52
CA ILE A 113 19.58 -14.29 10.56
C ILE A 113 20.55 -14.93 9.56
N MET A 114 20.86 -14.24 8.47
CA MET A 114 21.87 -14.71 7.50
C MET A 114 23.29 -14.79 8.07
N ALA A 115 23.57 -14.04 9.14
CA ALA A 115 24.86 -14.11 9.84
C ALA A 115 24.95 -15.30 10.81
N THR A 116 23.84 -16.01 11.07
CA THR A 116 23.79 -17.20 11.92
C THR A 116 23.65 -18.48 11.10
N SER A 117 23.81 -19.62 11.76
CA SER A 117 23.46 -20.93 11.19
C SER A 117 22.01 -20.93 10.69
N GLU A 118 21.75 -21.77 9.70
CA GLU A 118 20.43 -21.94 9.11
C GLU A 118 19.42 -22.38 10.17
N LEU A 119 18.26 -21.73 10.16
CA LEU A 119 17.15 -22.00 11.07
C LEU A 119 16.06 -22.73 10.29
N GLN A 120 15.87 -24.03 10.57
CA GLN A 120 14.87 -24.85 9.87
C GLN A 120 13.44 -24.32 10.05
N ASP A 121 13.17 -23.65 11.17
CA ASP A 121 11.85 -23.11 11.52
C ASP A 121 11.42 -21.93 10.64
N VAL A 122 12.32 -21.36 9.82
CA VAL A 122 11.97 -20.28 8.88
C VAL A 122 10.86 -20.71 7.92
N ASN A 123 10.81 -21.98 7.53
CA ASN A 123 9.76 -22.49 6.64
C ASN A 123 8.35 -22.42 7.25
N LEU A 124 8.22 -22.29 8.58
CA LEU A 124 6.93 -22.18 9.25
C LEU A 124 6.21 -20.84 8.96
N ILE A 125 6.91 -19.86 8.37
CA ILE A 125 6.32 -18.56 8.03
C ILE A 125 5.53 -18.59 6.71
N GLU A 126 5.80 -19.54 5.81
CA GLU A 126 5.21 -19.57 4.47
C GLU A 126 3.67 -19.61 4.50
N PRO A 127 3.01 -20.43 5.35
CA PRO A 127 1.55 -20.43 5.45
C PRO A 127 0.98 -19.10 5.99
N LEU A 128 1.70 -18.45 6.93
CA LEU A 128 1.29 -17.15 7.48
C LEU A 128 1.38 -16.05 6.44
N TYR A 129 2.48 -16.04 5.66
CA TYR A 129 2.64 -15.12 4.54
C TYR A 129 1.55 -15.34 3.48
N THR A 130 1.28 -16.59 3.09
CA THR A 130 0.26 -16.91 2.09
C THR A 130 -1.12 -16.36 2.49
N LEU A 131 -1.49 -16.50 3.76
CA LEU A 131 -2.74 -15.93 4.29
C LEU A 131 -2.71 -14.39 4.26
N ALA A 132 -1.61 -13.76 4.66
CA ALA A 132 -1.48 -12.30 4.65
C ALA A 132 -1.55 -11.73 3.22
N ASP A 133 -0.90 -12.36 2.25
CA ASP A 133 -0.96 -11.97 0.84
C ASP A 133 -2.38 -12.08 0.29
N HIS A 134 -3.09 -13.16 0.62
CA HIS A 134 -4.50 -13.34 0.23
C HIS A 134 -5.39 -12.22 0.77
N LEU A 135 -5.29 -11.92 2.07
CA LEU A 135 -6.07 -10.85 2.71
C LEU A 135 -5.78 -9.47 2.11
N LEU A 136 -4.51 -9.19 1.80
CA LEU A 136 -4.12 -7.93 1.16
C LEU A 136 -4.74 -7.82 -0.24
N ARG A 137 -4.66 -8.88 -1.04
CA ARG A 137 -5.24 -8.91 -2.40
C ARG A 137 -6.75 -8.73 -2.39
N ASP A 138 -7.44 -9.40 -1.46
CA ASP A 138 -8.90 -9.27 -1.32
C ASP A 138 -9.30 -7.86 -0.93
N ALA A 139 -8.58 -7.24 0.01
CA ALA A 139 -8.82 -5.86 0.43
C ALA A 139 -8.61 -4.86 -0.72
N VAL A 140 -7.52 -5.01 -1.47
CA VAL A 140 -7.19 -4.15 -2.62
C VAL A 140 -8.21 -4.32 -3.75
N SER A 141 -8.63 -5.57 -4.02
CA SER A 141 -9.68 -5.84 -5.03
C SER A 141 -11.01 -5.21 -4.62
N SER A 142 -11.40 -5.37 -3.35
CA SER A 142 -12.63 -4.76 -2.81
C SER A 142 -12.64 -3.23 -2.93
N TYR A 143 -11.49 -2.59 -2.68
CA TYR A 143 -11.32 -1.15 -2.89
C TYR A 143 -11.38 -0.76 -4.38
N SER A 144 -10.69 -1.53 -5.24
CA SER A 144 -10.66 -1.30 -6.69
C SER A 144 -12.06 -1.38 -7.32
N ASP A 145 -12.85 -2.37 -6.93
CA ASP A 145 -14.18 -2.63 -7.48
C ASP A 145 -15.23 -1.61 -7.01
N GLY A 146 -14.88 -0.77 -6.02
CA GLY A 146 -15.81 0.20 -5.44
C GLY A 146 -16.97 -0.48 -4.70
N ASN A 147 -16.78 -1.71 -4.22
CA ASN A 147 -17.82 -2.53 -3.60
C ASN A 147 -18.09 -2.06 -2.16
N GLY A 148 -18.66 -0.86 -2.05
CA GLY A 148 -19.24 -0.31 -0.85
C GLY A 148 -20.74 -0.59 -0.80
N THR A 149 -21.16 -1.85 -0.74
CA THR A 149 -22.48 -2.17 -0.17
C THR A 149 -22.38 -2.01 1.35
N LEU A 150 -22.64 -0.79 1.81
CA LEU A 150 -23.10 -0.47 3.16
C LEU A 150 -24.32 0.44 3.06
#